data_AF-A0A4C1XFR5-F1
#
_entry.id   AF-A0A4C1XFR5-F1
#
_cell.length_a   1.000
_cell.length_b   1.000
_cell.length_c   1.000
_cell.angle_alpha   90.00
_cell.angle_beta   90.00
_cell.angle_gamma   90.00
#
_symmetry.space_group_name_H-M   'P 1'
#
loop_
_entity.id
_entity.type
_entity.pdbx_description
1 polymer ?
#
loop_
_entity_poly.entity_id
_entity_poly.type
_entity_poly.pdbx_seq_one_letter_code
_entity_poly.pdbx_strand_id
1 'polypeptide(L)'
;MGRSLRALSRYRHANAPPPHAKVRHASGCPFASRHRSQVATAAAVDSEMFTNARPYSEVPGPKPIPILGNTWRLVPVVGQFDISELAKVSRMFLERYGRIVRLGGLVGRPDLLFVFDADEIERMYRREGPTPFRPSMPCLVKYKSEVRKDFFGELPGVVGV
;
A
#
# COMPACT_ATOMS: atom_id res chain seq x y z
N MET A 1 16.78 51.09 25.68
CA MET A 1 16.20 49.74 25.54
C MET A 1 15.28 49.77 24.32
N GLY A 2 15.57 49.25 23.12
CA GLY A 2 16.48 48.18 22.73
C GLY A 2 15.67 46.95 22.30
N ARG A 3 15.11 46.94 21.07
CA ARG A 3 14.79 45.71 20.32
C ARG A 3 14.63 46.01 18.83
N SER A 4 15.45 45.30 18.07
CA SER A 4 15.85 45.55 16.69
C SER A 4 14.95 44.78 15.73
N LEU A 5 14.48 45.48 14.69
CA LEU A 5 13.99 44.90 13.45
C LEU A 5 15.20 44.25 12.75
N ARG A 6 15.28 42.92 12.75
CA ARG A 6 16.21 42.19 11.88
C ARG A 6 15.45 41.59 10.71
N ALA A 7 15.68 42.21 9.56
CA ALA A 7 15.36 41.71 8.25
C ALA A 7 15.89 40.27 8.07
N LEU A 8 14.99 39.38 7.67
CA LEU A 8 15.33 38.10 7.08
C LEU A 8 15.81 38.35 5.65
N SER A 9 17.10 38.69 5.53
CA SER A 9 17.81 38.70 4.25
C SER A 9 19.08 37.85 4.39
N ARG A 10 19.06 36.74 3.64
CA ARG A 10 20.19 36.02 3.01
C ARG A 10 19.94 34.51 2.99
N TYR A 11 19.06 34.05 2.09
CA TYR A 11 19.18 32.71 1.51
C TYR A 11 20.08 32.85 0.28
N ARG A 12 21.39 32.76 0.49
CA ARG A 12 22.37 32.71 -0.60
C ARG A 12 22.48 31.25 -1.06
N HIS A 13 22.06 31.01 -2.30
CA HIS A 13 22.47 29.84 -3.07
C HIS A 13 23.99 29.75 -3.06
N ALA A 14 24.53 28.68 -2.47
CA ALA A 14 25.89 28.23 -2.72
C ALA A 14 25.79 26.94 -3.53
N ASN A 15 25.81 27.07 -4.86
CA ASN A 15 26.09 25.96 -5.77
C ASN A 15 27.58 25.63 -5.64
N ALA A 16 27.91 24.68 -4.77
CA ALA A 16 29.20 23.99 -4.80
C ALA A 16 28.91 22.51 -5.07
N PRO A 17 29.50 21.89 -6.12
CA PRO A 17 29.36 20.46 -6.32
C PRO A 17 30.03 19.73 -5.14
N PRO A 18 29.38 18.70 -4.56
CA PRO A 18 30.00 17.93 -3.50
C PRO A 18 31.26 17.23 -4.02
N PRO A 19 32.36 17.20 -3.24
CA PRO A 19 33.57 16.49 -3.65
C PRO A 19 33.24 15.02 -3.86
N HIS A 20 33.70 14.46 -4.98
CA HIS A 20 33.55 13.06 -5.38
C HIS A 20 33.66 12.13 -4.17
N ALA A 21 32.53 11.60 -3.72
CA ALA A 21 32.49 10.63 -2.65
C ALA A 21 33.24 9.37 -3.12
N LYS A 22 34.41 9.11 -2.53
CA LYS A 22 35.12 7.84 -2.71
C LYS A 22 34.14 6.71 -2.35
N VAL A 23 33.77 5.90 -3.33
CA VAL A 23 32.99 4.68 -3.13
C VAL A 23 33.81 3.77 -2.23
N ARG A 24 33.47 3.74 -0.94
CA ARG A 24 33.99 2.72 -0.04
C ARG A 24 33.30 1.42 -0.41
N HIS A 25 34.03 0.51 -1.06
CA HIS A 25 33.58 -0.88 -1.11
C HIS A 25 33.47 -1.37 0.34
N ALA A 26 32.23 -1.52 0.81
CA ALA A 26 31.95 -2.15 2.10
C ALA A 26 32.23 -3.65 2.01
N SER A 27 33.51 -4.01 1.97
CA SER A 27 33.99 -5.38 2.09
C SER A 27 33.85 -5.81 3.55
N GLY A 28 32.63 -6.15 3.96
CA GLY A 28 32.36 -6.58 5.33
C GLY A 28 30.95 -6.27 5.81
N CYS A 29 29.95 -6.32 4.92
CA CYS A 29 28.57 -6.27 5.38
C CYS A 29 28.24 -7.64 6.03
N PRO A 30 27.96 -7.73 7.34
CA PRO A 30 27.59 -9.00 7.99
C PRO A 30 26.26 -9.56 7.45
N PHE A 31 25.53 -8.75 6.68
CA PHE A 31 24.33 -9.15 5.93
C PHE A 31 24.64 -9.86 4.60
N ALA A 32 25.92 -10.08 4.25
CA ALA A 32 26.32 -10.78 3.02
C ALA A 32 25.95 -12.28 3.04
N SER A 33 25.67 -12.84 4.22
CA SER A 33 24.89 -14.06 4.34
C SER A 33 23.48 -13.76 3.83
N ARG A 34 23.26 -13.92 2.52
CA ARG A 34 21.91 -13.99 1.95
C ARG A 34 21.20 -15.10 2.72
N HIS A 35 20.34 -14.71 3.66
CA HIS A 35 19.27 -15.57 4.12
C HIS A 35 18.58 -16.02 2.84
N ARG A 36 18.80 -17.28 2.43
CA ARG A 36 18.09 -17.88 1.32
C ARG A 36 16.63 -17.71 1.68
N SER A 37 15.93 -16.81 1.02
CA SER A 37 14.49 -16.63 1.17
C SER A 37 13.91 -18.02 0.96
N GLN A 38 13.52 -18.68 2.06
CA GLN A 38 12.88 -19.97 1.96
C GLN A 38 11.51 -19.66 1.37
N VAL A 39 11.41 -19.83 0.06
CA VAL A 39 10.13 -19.86 -0.62
C VAL A 39 9.35 -20.95 0.10
N ALA A 40 8.30 -20.57 0.83
CA ALA A 40 7.39 -21.54 1.39
C ALA A 40 6.93 -22.43 0.23
N THR A 41 7.14 -23.73 0.34
CA THR A 41 6.63 -24.68 -0.65
C THR A 41 5.13 -24.45 -0.71
N ALA A 42 4.64 -23.88 -1.81
CA ALA A 42 3.22 -23.66 -2.00
C ALA A 42 2.58 -25.05 -1.93
N ALA A 43 1.78 -25.29 -0.88
CA ALA A 43 1.05 -26.54 -0.74
C ALA A 43 0.27 -26.77 -2.06
N ALA A 44 0.38 -27.98 -2.61
CA ALA A 44 -0.27 -28.33 -3.86
C ALA A 44 -1.75 -27.95 -3.78
N VAL A 45 -2.20 -27.21 -4.78
CA VAL A 45 -3.58 -26.76 -4.89
C VAL A 45 -4.41 -28.00 -5.25
N ASP A 46 -5.02 -28.62 -4.25
CA ASP A 46 -5.86 -29.78 -4.45
C ASP A 46 -7.13 -29.39 -5.20
N SER A 47 -7.45 -30.09 -6.29
CA SER A 47 -8.64 -29.81 -7.11
C SER A 47 -9.92 -30.05 -6.32
N GLU A 48 -9.87 -30.89 -5.28
CA GLU A 48 -11.00 -31.10 -4.37
C GLU A 48 -11.40 -29.83 -3.60
N MET A 49 -10.44 -28.94 -3.24
CA MET A 49 -10.74 -27.67 -2.54
C MET A 49 -11.67 -26.74 -3.33
N PHE A 50 -11.66 -26.83 -4.66
CA PHE A 50 -12.48 -25.96 -5.52
C PHE A 50 -13.82 -26.58 -5.89
N THR A 51 -14.02 -27.86 -5.63
CA THR A 51 -15.25 -28.58 -5.99
C THR A 51 -16.48 -27.98 -5.32
N ASN A 52 -16.32 -27.44 -4.10
CA ASN A 52 -17.37 -26.80 -3.33
C ASN A 52 -17.19 -25.27 -3.19
N ALA A 53 -16.31 -24.66 -3.99
CA ALA A 53 -16.08 -23.22 -3.89
C ALA A 53 -17.29 -22.43 -4.42
N ARG A 54 -17.77 -21.50 -3.60
CA ARG A 54 -18.83 -20.56 -3.99
C ARG A 54 -18.28 -19.51 -4.96
N PRO A 55 -19.11 -18.98 -5.89
CA PRO A 55 -18.66 -17.96 -6.81
C PRO A 55 -18.30 -16.65 -6.08
N TYR A 56 -17.32 -15.91 -6.61
CA TYR A 56 -16.84 -14.66 -6.00
C TYR A 56 -17.93 -13.60 -5.80
N SER A 57 -18.97 -13.60 -6.64
CA SER A 57 -20.12 -12.71 -6.51
C SER A 57 -20.90 -12.89 -5.20
N GLU A 58 -20.82 -14.08 -4.59
CA GLU A 58 -21.50 -14.43 -3.34
C GLU A 58 -20.71 -14.05 -2.08
N VAL A 59 -19.50 -13.52 -2.22
CA VAL A 59 -18.77 -12.97 -1.07
C VAL A 59 -19.63 -11.86 -0.43
N PRO A 60 -19.92 -11.95 0.88
CA PRO A 60 -20.81 -11.01 1.53
C PRO A 60 -20.19 -9.62 1.59
N GLY A 61 -21.04 -8.59 1.63
CA GLY A 61 -20.58 -7.21 1.74
C GLY A 61 -21.62 -6.20 1.26
N PRO A 62 -21.29 -4.90 1.30
CA PRO A 62 -22.18 -3.85 0.83
C PRO A 62 -22.55 -4.07 -0.63
N LYS A 63 -23.85 -4.25 -0.91
CA LYS A 63 -24.31 -4.42 -2.29
C LYS A 63 -24.23 -3.07 -3.02
N PRO A 64 -23.59 -3.03 -4.20
CA PRO A 64 -23.52 -1.81 -5.00
C PRO A 64 -24.91 -1.41 -5.48
N ILE A 65 -25.18 -0.11 -5.51
CA ILE A 65 -26.41 0.43 -6.12
C ILE A 65 -26.24 0.36 -7.65
N PRO A 66 -27.29 0.01 -8.42
CA PRO A 66 -27.24 0.09 -9.87
C PRO A 66 -26.70 1.46 -10.33
N ILE A 67 -25.80 1.47 -11.32
CA ILE A 67 -25.17 2.67 -11.92
C ILE A 67 -24.14 3.36 -11.00
N LEU A 68 -24.46 3.64 -9.74
CA LEU A 68 -23.61 4.42 -8.83
C LEU A 68 -22.53 3.58 -8.10
N GLY A 69 -22.75 2.26 -7.98
CA GLY A 69 -21.83 1.37 -7.27
C GLY A 69 -21.86 1.55 -5.75
N ASN A 70 -20.73 1.29 -5.10
CA ASN A 70 -20.54 1.57 -3.66
C ASN A 70 -19.73 2.84 -3.39
N THR A 71 -19.22 3.51 -4.43
CA THR A 71 -18.38 4.72 -4.26
C THR A 71 -19.06 5.81 -3.47
N TRP A 72 -20.39 5.96 -3.58
CA TRP A 72 -21.16 6.93 -2.80
C TRP A 72 -21.00 6.75 -1.28
N ARG A 73 -20.74 5.52 -0.81
CA ARG A 73 -20.53 5.24 0.63
C ARG A 73 -19.23 5.83 1.16
N LEU A 74 -18.29 6.18 0.27
CA LEU A 74 -16.98 6.74 0.59
C LEU A 74 -16.94 8.27 0.40
N VAL A 75 -18.05 8.90 -0.02
CA VAL A 75 -18.11 10.34 -0.26
C VAL A 75 -18.10 11.09 1.09
N PRO A 76 -17.28 12.15 1.26
CA PRO A 76 -17.29 12.96 2.48
C PRO A 76 -18.69 13.50 2.79
N VAL A 77 -19.04 13.62 4.09
CA VAL A 77 -20.30 14.19 4.61
C VAL A 77 -21.55 13.31 4.44
N VAL A 78 -21.74 12.63 3.30
CA VAL A 78 -22.93 11.82 3.00
C VAL A 78 -22.66 10.31 3.10
N GLY A 79 -21.42 9.90 2.88
CA GLY A 79 -20.99 8.51 2.91
C GLY A 79 -21.06 7.89 4.30
N GLN A 80 -21.33 6.58 4.34
CA GLN A 80 -21.39 5.80 5.57
C GLN A 80 -20.01 5.40 6.10
N PHE A 81 -18.99 5.43 5.23
CA PHE A 81 -17.64 5.02 5.55
C PHE A 81 -16.72 6.22 5.48
N ASP A 82 -16.17 6.57 6.63
CA ASP A 82 -15.09 7.54 6.70
C ASP A 82 -13.76 6.81 6.48
N ILE A 83 -13.04 7.21 5.43
CA ILE A 83 -11.74 6.65 5.05
C ILE A 83 -10.70 6.93 6.13
N SER A 84 -10.83 8.03 6.88
CA SER A 84 -9.93 8.37 7.99
C SER A 84 -10.10 7.41 9.19
N GLU A 85 -11.23 6.72 9.27
CA GLU A 85 -11.62 5.84 10.36
C GLU A 85 -11.68 4.36 9.91
N LEU A 86 -10.69 3.92 9.14
CA LEU A 86 -10.63 2.58 8.56
C LEU A 86 -10.78 1.46 9.61
N ALA A 87 -10.29 1.66 10.83
CA ALA A 87 -10.47 0.70 11.92
C ALA A 87 -11.95 0.49 12.29
N LYS A 88 -12.73 1.58 12.38
CA LYS A 88 -14.18 1.51 12.67
C LYS A 88 -14.94 0.84 11.54
N VAL A 89 -14.61 1.21 10.29
CA VAL A 89 -15.20 0.58 9.09
C VAL A 89 -14.89 -0.91 9.04
N SER A 90 -13.64 -1.30 9.32
CA SER A 90 -13.22 -2.70 9.34
C SER A 90 -13.95 -3.50 10.41
N ARG A 91 -14.09 -2.94 11.61
CA ARG A 91 -14.86 -3.57 12.70
C ARG A 91 -16.33 -3.77 12.32
N MET A 92 -16.96 -2.75 11.75
CA MET A 92 -18.35 -2.84 11.29
C MET A 92 -18.52 -3.87 10.17
N PHE A 93 -17.56 -4.00 9.25
CA PHE A 93 -17.58 -5.06 8.25
C PHE A 93 -17.50 -6.45 8.86
N LEU A 94 -16.61 -6.66 9.82
CA LEU A 94 -16.48 -7.92 10.54
C LEU A 94 -17.79 -8.27 11.27
N GLU A 95 -18.36 -7.32 12.03
CA GLU A 95 -19.58 -7.52 12.81
C GLU A 95 -20.81 -7.77 11.93
N ARG A 96 -20.91 -7.10 10.77
CA ARG A 96 -22.11 -7.14 9.92
C ARG A 96 -22.09 -8.24 8.85
N TYR A 97 -20.93 -8.51 8.25
CA TYR A 97 -20.80 -9.40 7.09
C TYR A 97 -19.94 -10.63 7.37
N GLY A 98 -19.17 -10.63 8.46
CA GLY A 98 -18.37 -11.77 8.91
C GLY A 98 -16.91 -11.72 8.49
N ARG A 99 -16.29 -12.89 8.41
CA ARG A 99 -14.82 -13.06 8.30
C ARG A 99 -14.21 -12.70 6.95
N ILE A 100 -15.02 -12.57 5.91
CA ILE A 100 -14.58 -12.16 4.57
C ILE A 100 -15.62 -11.20 3.99
N VAL A 101 -15.19 -10.06 3.49
CA VAL A 101 -16.11 -9.00 3.03
C VAL A 101 -15.63 -8.40 1.73
N ARG A 102 -16.52 -8.32 0.73
CA ARG A 102 -16.25 -7.69 -0.56
C ARG A 102 -16.91 -6.32 -0.65
N LEU A 103 -16.11 -5.30 -0.88
CA LEU A 103 -16.55 -3.95 -1.23
C LEU A 103 -16.22 -3.69 -2.70
N GLY A 104 -17.17 -4.02 -3.57
CA GLY A 104 -17.03 -3.87 -5.01
C GLY A 104 -17.78 -2.68 -5.61
N GLY A 105 -17.60 -2.45 -6.91
CA GLY A 105 -18.25 -1.33 -7.61
C GLY A 105 -17.69 0.04 -7.20
N LEU A 106 -16.37 0.10 -7.05
CA LEU A 106 -15.64 1.33 -6.76
C LEU A 106 -15.17 1.98 -8.08
N VAL A 107 -15.60 3.20 -8.36
CA VAL A 107 -15.21 3.95 -9.56
C VAL A 107 -13.68 4.09 -9.62
N GLY A 108 -13.09 3.61 -10.72
CA GLY A 108 -11.64 3.71 -10.98
C GLY A 108 -10.76 2.88 -10.06
N ARG A 109 -11.33 1.90 -9.31
CA ARG A 109 -10.59 1.04 -8.39
C ARG A 109 -11.09 -0.41 -8.49
N PRO A 110 -10.21 -1.41 -8.31
CA PRO A 110 -10.65 -2.80 -8.19
C PRO A 110 -11.46 -3.00 -6.90
N ASP A 111 -12.21 -4.11 -6.84
CA ASP A 111 -12.92 -4.54 -5.63
C ASP A 111 -11.95 -4.66 -4.45
N LEU A 112 -12.36 -4.18 -3.27
CA LEU A 112 -11.61 -4.36 -2.04
C LEU A 112 -12.14 -5.59 -1.31
N LEU A 113 -11.26 -6.55 -1.03
CA LEU A 113 -11.57 -7.76 -0.27
C LEU A 113 -10.93 -7.66 1.13
N PHE A 114 -11.76 -7.61 2.15
CA PHE A 114 -11.34 -7.64 3.55
C PHE A 114 -11.37 -9.08 4.02
N VAL A 115 -10.24 -9.59 4.51
CA VAL A 115 -10.13 -10.91 5.12
C VAL A 115 -9.76 -10.68 6.58
N PHE A 116 -10.55 -11.23 7.50
CA PHE A 116 -10.38 -11.08 8.95
C PHE A 116 -9.95 -12.38 9.63
N ASP A 117 -9.87 -13.47 8.88
CA ASP A 117 -9.42 -14.78 9.36
C ASP A 117 -7.91 -14.91 9.16
N ALA A 118 -7.18 -15.13 10.27
CA ALA A 118 -5.72 -15.16 10.26
C ALA A 118 -5.16 -16.35 9.45
N ASP A 119 -5.83 -17.50 9.49
CA ASP A 119 -5.41 -18.71 8.79
C ASP A 119 -5.58 -18.56 7.27
N GLU A 120 -6.64 -17.87 6.83
CA GLU A 120 -6.84 -17.50 5.42
C GLU A 120 -5.78 -16.49 4.94
N ILE A 121 -5.50 -15.47 5.75
CA ILE A 121 -4.46 -14.47 5.45
C ILE A 121 -3.10 -15.15 5.30
N GLU A 122 -2.74 -16.03 6.24
CA GLU A 122 -1.50 -16.79 6.17
C GLU A 122 -1.43 -17.64 4.90
N ARG A 123 -2.50 -18.39 4.58
CA ARG A 123 -2.56 -19.20 3.37
C ARG A 123 -2.41 -18.36 2.11
N MET A 124 -3.01 -17.17 2.06
CA MET A 124 -2.86 -16.25 0.93
C MET A 124 -1.41 -15.80 0.78
N TYR A 125 -0.79 -15.31 1.85
CA TYR A 125 0.59 -14.79 1.80
C TYR A 125 1.63 -15.89 1.57
N ARG A 126 1.42 -17.11 2.07
CA ARG A 126 2.31 -18.25 1.77
C ARG A 126 2.24 -18.70 0.31
N ARG A 127 1.12 -18.43 -0.36
CA ARG A 127 0.92 -18.73 -1.79
C ARG A 127 1.34 -17.57 -2.70
N GLU A 128 1.59 -16.38 -2.16
CA GLU A 128 2.22 -15.31 -2.94
C GLU A 128 3.60 -15.80 -3.42
N GLY A 129 3.92 -15.52 -4.68
CA GLY A 129 5.24 -15.83 -5.23
C GLY A 129 6.36 -15.02 -4.57
N PRO A 130 7.63 -15.31 -4.90
CA PRO A 130 8.79 -14.59 -4.34
C PRO A 130 8.78 -13.08 -4.62
N THR A 131 8.01 -12.63 -5.61
CA THR A 131 7.81 -11.22 -5.95
C THR A 131 6.31 -10.95 -5.95
N PRO A 132 5.73 -10.51 -4.82
CA PRO A 132 4.29 -10.34 -4.73
C PRO A 132 3.84 -9.11 -5.51
N PHE A 133 2.59 -9.11 -5.97
CA PHE A 133 2.02 -7.94 -6.61
C PHE A 133 1.83 -6.83 -5.58
N ARG A 134 2.49 -5.69 -5.80
CA ARG A 134 2.43 -4.50 -4.95
C ARG A 134 2.13 -3.31 -5.86
N PRO A 135 0.86 -2.92 -6.03
CA PRO A 135 0.53 -1.82 -6.93
C PRO A 135 1.22 -0.53 -6.46
N SER A 136 1.81 0.21 -7.41
CA SER A 136 2.47 1.50 -7.14
C SER A 136 1.50 2.46 -6.48
N MET A 137 1.99 3.33 -5.60
CA MET A 137 1.20 4.40 -5.00
C MET A 137 1.35 5.68 -5.84
N PRO A 138 0.35 6.10 -6.64
CA PRO A 138 0.55 7.16 -7.64
C PRO A 138 0.98 8.50 -7.04
N CYS A 139 0.54 8.81 -5.82
CA CYS A 139 0.96 10.02 -5.12
C CYS A 139 2.45 10.00 -4.75
N LEU A 140 3.03 8.84 -4.41
CA LEU A 140 4.47 8.73 -4.17
C LEU A 140 5.26 8.82 -5.46
N VAL A 141 4.78 8.19 -6.53
CA VAL A 141 5.39 8.31 -7.86
C VAL A 141 5.49 9.78 -8.25
N LYS A 142 4.38 10.53 -8.16
CA LYS A 142 4.33 11.97 -8.43
C LYS A 142 5.27 12.77 -7.52
N TYR A 143 5.23 12.51 -6.21
CA TYR A 143 6.04 13.24 -5.25
C TYR A 143 7.54 13.06 -5.50
N LYS A 144 7.97 11.82 -5.78
CA LYS A 144 9.39 11.49 -5.98
C LYS A 144 9.92 11.93 -7.33
N SER A 145 9.13 11.76 -8.40
CA SER A 145 9.56 12.06 -9.78
C SER A 145 9.45 13.54 -10.16
N GLU A 146 8.52 14.28 -9.56
CA GLU A 146 8.26 15.67 -9.94
C GLU A 146 8.46 16.66 -8.79
N VAL A 147 7.84 16.43 -7.62
CA VAL A 147 7.86 17.43 -6.52
C VAL A 147 9.22 17.51 -5.83
N ARG A 148 9.90 16.37 -5.65
CA ARG A 148 11.21 16.24 -4.99
C ARG A 148 12.25 15.59 -5.89
N LYS A 149 12.14 15.81 -7.20
CA LYS A 149 13.04 15.23 -8.21
C LYS A 149 14.52 15.46 -7.88
N ASP A 150 14.90 16.67 -7.49
CA ASP A 150 16.30 17.01 -7.20
C ASP A 150 16.87 16.24 -6.00
N PHE A 151 16.01 15.84 -5.06
CA PHE A 151 16.42 15.06 -3.89
C PHE A 151 16.52 13.57 -4.21
N PHE A 152 15.56 13.01 -4.97
CA PHE A 152 15.51 11.57 -5.26
C PHE A 152 16.35 11.16 -6.50
N GLY A 153 16.61 12.09 -7.41
CA GLY A 153 17.39 11.84 -8.63
C GLY A 153 16.82 10.72 -9.49
N GLU A 154 17.71 9.97 -10.16
CA GLU A 154 17.34 8.85 -11.04
C GLU A 154 16.95 7.58 -10.29
N LEU A 155 17.30 7.47 -9.00
CA LEU A 155 17.09 6.27 -8.18
C LEU A 155 16.18 6.59 -6.97
N PRO A 156 14.84 6.68 -7.17
CA PRO A 156 13.87 7.06 -6.14
C PRO A 156 13.63 6.01 -5.03
N GLY A 157 14.37 4.91 -5.05
CA GLY A 157 14.27 3.79 -4.12
C GLY A 157 13.15 2.79 -4.44
N VAL A 158 13.05 1.74 -3.62
CA VAL A 158 12.17 0.57 -3.87
C VAL A 158 10.73 0.77 -3.34
N VAL A 159 10.52 1.77 -2.49
CA VAL A 159 9.22 1.99 -1.82
C VAL A 159 8.31 2.87 -2.69
N GLY A 160 7.16 2.36 -3.09
CA GLY A 160 6.09 3.17 -3.69
C GLY A 160 6.39 3.70 -5.09
N VAL A 161 7.24 2.98 -5.83
CA VAL A 161 7.49 3.18 -7.27
C VAL A 161 6.65 2.23 -8.11
#